data_AF-A0A4R5PPN9-F1
#
_entry.id   AF-A0A4R5PPN9-F1
#
_cell.length_a   1.000
_cell.length_b   1.000
_cell.length_c   1.000
_cell.angle_alpha   90.00
_cell.angle_beta   90.00
_cell.angle_gamma   90.00
#
_symmetry.space_group_name_H-M   'P 1'
#
loop_
_entity.id
_entity.type
_entity.pdbx_description
1 polymer ?
#
loop_
_entity_poly.entity_id
_entity_poly.type
_entity_poly.pdbx_seq_one_letter_code
_entity_poly.pdbx_strand_id
1 'polypeptide(L)'
;MITARRLTALSLAAVAAAALAGCNEQPKPSSGSAHAQAVTTLQKVNTQAHQCWLKDDAFKAYGIVPELDTSGTPRLLVIPRGKPQSLPQLVIAAMGPDVSLYGPLTDSALSPRIKADVGRWSKGASGCA
;
A
#
# COMPACT_ATOMS: atom_id res chain seq x y z
N MET A 1 -10.23 -54.93 8.53
CA MET A 1 -9.31 -54.13 7.69
C MET A 1 -9.94 -52.88 7.03
N ILE A 2 -11.14 -52.45 7.41
CA ILE A 2 -11.84 -51.30 6.77
C ILE A 2 -11.59 -49.96 7.51
N THR A 3 -11.17 -50.01 8.78
CA THR A 3 -11.02 -48.83 9.66
C THR A 3 -9.76 -48.00 9.36
N ALA A 4 -8.66 -48.64 8.98
CA ALA A 4 -7.37 -47.97 8.75
C ALA A 4 -7.36 -47.06 7.51
N ARG A 5 -8.19 -47.37 6.50
CA ARG A 5 -8.28 -46.62 5.23
C ARG A 5 -9.09 -45.32 5.35
N ARG A 6 -9.97 -45.22 6.37
CA ARG A 6 -10.77 -44.02 6.65
C ARG A 6 -9.98 -42.94 7.39
N LEU A 7 -8.98 -43.35 8.18
CA LEU A 7 -8.14 -42.44 8.96
C LEU A 7 -7.12 -41.68 8.10
N THR A 8 -6.64 -42.30 7.02
CA THR A 8 -5.68 -41.69 6.07
C THR A 8 -6.32 -40.66 5.15
N ALA A 9 -7.59 -40.82 4.79
CA ALA A 9 -8.32 -39.86 3.96
C ALA A 9 -8.66 -38.57 4.72
N LEU A 10 -8.94 -38.67 6.03
CA LEU A 10 -9.24 -37.50 6.87
C LEU A 10 -8.03 -36.59 7.08
N SER A 11 -6.83 -37.17 7.12
CA SER A 11 -5.59 -36.44 7.41
C SER A 11 -5.13 -35.61 6.21
N LEU A 12 -5.39 -36.06 4.97
CA LEU A 12 -5.02 -35.31 3.76
C LEU A 12 -5.94 -34.10 3.51
N ALA A 13 -7.21 -34.18 3.92
CA ALA A 13 -8.16 -33.07 3.79
C ALA A 13 -7.86 -31.91 4.76
N ALA A 14 -7.36 -32.21 5.96
CA ALA A 14 -7.03 -31.20 6.96
C ALA A 14 -5.83 -30.32 6.58
N VAL A 15 -4.85 -30.88 5.86
CA VAL A 15 -3.66 -30.13 5.40
C VAL A 15 -4.00 -29.18 4.26
N ALA A 16 -4.94 -29.55 3.38
CA ALA A 16 -5.39 -28.68 2.29
C ALA A 16 -6.18 -27.46 2.78
N ALA A 17 -6.93 -27.57 3.89
CA ALA A 17 -7.70 -26.46 4.45
C ALA A 17 -6.81 -25.38 5.11
N ALA A 18 -5.65 -25.75 5.64
CA ALA A 18 -4.71 -24.80 6.25
C ALA A 18 -4.01 -23.89 5.22
N ALA A 19 -3.97 -24.29 3.94
CA ALA A 19 -3.35 -23.51 2.88
C ALA A 19 -4.17 -22.27 2.45
N LEU A 20 -5.46 -22.18 2.80
CA LEU A 20 -6.32 -21.04 2.45
C LEU A 20 -6.43 -19.97 3.54
N ALA A 21 -5.80 -20.16 4.71
CA ALA A 21 -5.78 -19.16 5.79
C ALA A 21 -4.94 -17.90 5.45
N GLY A 22 -4.29 -17.87 4.29
CA GLY A 22 -3.55 -16.72 3.78
C GLY A 22 -4.39 -15.67 3.05
N CYS A 23 -5.72 -15.78 3.03
CA CYS A 23 -6.60 -14.70 2.59
C CYS A 23 -6.38 -13.48 3.50
N ASN A 24 -5.50 -12.58 3.03
CA ASN A 24 -5.10 -11.35 3.70
C ASN A 24 -6.35 -10.47 3.92
N GLU A 25 -6.95 -10.59 5.09
CA GLU A 25 -8.05 -9.73 5.51
C GLU A 25 -7.53 -8.29 5.55
N GLN A 26 -7.90 -7.49 4.55
CA GLN A 26 -7.67 -6.04 4.59
C GLN A 26 -8.48 -5.52 5.79
N PRO A 27 -7.85 -4.90 6.81
CA PRO A 27 -8.58 -4.42 7.97
C PRO A 27 -9.67 -3.44 7.54
N LYS A 28 -10.90 -3.70 7.99
CA LYS A 28 -12.05 -2.82 7.75
C LYS A 28 -11.69 -1.41 8.26
N PRO A 29 -11.99 -0.32 7.51
CA PRO A 29 -11.66 1.03 7.95
C PRO A 29 -12.20 1.27 9.36
N SER A 30 -11.28 1.57 10.27
CA SER A 30 -11.54 1.88 11.68
C SER A 30 -12.47 3.08 11.82
N SER A 31 -13.27 3.09 12.89
CA SER A 31 -14.09 4.22 13.36
C SER A 31 -13.40 5.58 13.12
N GLY A 32 -14.17 6.58 12.67
CA GLY A 32 -13.73 7.76 11.91
C GLY A 32 -12.45 8.51 12.33
N SER A 33 -11.97 8.34 13.57
CA SER A 33 -10.66 8.82 14.02
C SER A 33 -9.47 8.27 13.22
N ALA A 34 -9.40 6.96 12.93
CA ALA A 34 -8.22 6.40 12.26
C ALA A 34 -8.31 6.47 10.72
N HIS A 35 -9.51 6.59 10.15
CA HIS A 35 -9.66 7.05 8.77
C HIS A 35 -9.18 8.50 8.60
N ALA A 36 -9.59 9.42 9.49
CA ALA A 36 -9.12 10.80 9.46
C ALA A 36 -7.59 10.92 9.65
N GLN A 37 -7.00 10.08 10.51
CA GLN A 37 -5.54 10.00 10.65
C GLN A 37 -4.86 9.46 9.38
N ALA A 38 -5.43 8.46 8.71
CA ALA A 38 -4.91 7.97 7.43
C ALA A 38 -4.92 9.07 6.37
N VAL A 39 -6.04 9.80 6.23
CA VAL A 39 -6.15 10.94 5.32
C VAL A 39 -5.10 12.01 5.65
N THR A 40 -4.96 12.37 6.94
CA THR A 40 -3.96 13.35 7.39
C THR A 40 -2.53 12.88 7.05
N THR A 41 -2.22 11.61 7.27
CA THR A 41 -0.91 11.02 6.97
C THR A 41 -0.61 11.09 5.48
N LEU A 42 -1.56 10.71 4.62
CA LEU A 42 -1.39 10.76 3.18
C LEU A 42 -1.36 12.20 2.64
N GLN A 43 -2.06 13.15 3.25
CA GLN A 43 -1.95 14.57 2.88
C GLN A 43 -0.53 15.09 3.08
N LYS A 44 0.13 14.74 4.20
CA LYS A 44 1.54 15.08 4.44
C LYS A 44 2.44 14.51 3.35
N VAL A 45 2.29 13.22 3.05
CA VAL A 45 3.07 12.54 2.01
C VAL A 45 2.81 13.20 0.64
N ASN A 46 1.55 13.49 0.30
CA ASN A 46 1.18 14.10 -0.97
C ASN A 46 1.81 15.48 -1.14
N THR A 47 1.72 16.33 -0.12
CA THR A 47 2.34 17.66 -0.15
C THR A 47 3.84 17.58 -0.43
N GLN A 48 4.55 16.72 0.30
CA GLN A 48 6.00 16.61 0.14
C GLN A 48 6.39 15.96 -1.20
N ALA A 49 5.65 14.95 -1.66
CA ALA A 49 5.90 14.32 -2.95
C ALA A 49 5.66 15.29 -4.12
N HIS A 50 4.66 16.16 -4.04
CA HIS A 50 4.48 17.23 -5.01
C HIS A 50 5.63 18.26 -4.99
N GLN A 51 6.14 18.59 -3.81
CA GLN A 51 7.25 19.54 -3.65
C GLN A 51 8.59 18.97 -4.11
N CYS A 52 8.81 17.67 -3.90
CA CYS A 52 10.08 17.01 -4.12
C CYS A 52 10.09 16.15 -5.38
N TRP A 53 9.28 15.09 -5.44
CA TRP A 53 9.34 14.14 -6.55
C TRP A 53 8.95 14.76 -7.89
N LEU A 54 7.94 15.64 -7.96
CA LEU A 54 7.53 16.17 -9.26
C LEU A 54 8.59 17.04 -9.95
N LYS A 55 9.52 17.62 -9.17
CA LYS A 55 10.66 18.40 -9.66
C LYS A 55 11.93 17.57 -9.84
N ASP A 56 11.91 16.32 -9.39
CA ASP A 56 13.06 15.43 -9.41
C ASP A 56 13.16 14.66 -10.73
N ASP A 57 14.35 14.65 -11.32
CA ASP A 57 14.61 13.97 -12.60
C ASP A 57 14.34 12.47 -12.56
N ALA A 58 14.57 11.82 -11.42
CA ALA A 58 14.33 10.39 -11.24
C ALA A 58 12.82 10.06 -11.21
N PHE A 59 11.98 11.03 -10.88
CA PHE A 59 10.53 10.87 -10.77
C PHE A 59 9.74 11.56 -11.89
N LYS A 60 10.42 12.19 -12.86
CA LYS A 60 9.76 12.97 -13.93
C LYS A 60 8.83 12.17 -14.83
N ALA A 61 8.97 10.85 -14.87
CA ALA A 61 8.08 9.97 -15.62
C ALA A 61 6.73 9.75 -14.93
N TYR A 62 6.57 10.22 -13.69
CA TYR A 62 5.42 9.91 -12.84
C TYR A 62 4.60 11.14 -12.44
N GLY A 63 3.31 10.92 -12.19
CA GLY A 63 2.38 11.84 -11.54
C GLY A 63 1.78 11.20 -10.30
N ILE A 64 1.13 12.01 -9.47
CA ILE A 64 0.51 11.58 -8.21
C ILE A 64 -0.97 11.92 -8.25
N VAL A 65 -1.81 10.95 -7.90
CA VAL A 65 -3.28 11.11 -7.82
C VAL A 65 -3.75 10.75 -6.40
N PRO A 66 -4.39 11.68 -5.68
CA PRO A 66 -4.93 11.40 -4.36
C PRO A 66 -6.31 10.75 -4.43
N GLU A 67 -6.47 9.61 -3.75
CA GLU A 67 -7.74 8.93 -3.50
C GLU A 67 -8.01 8.93 -1.99
N LEU A 68 -8.33 10.10 -1.44
CA LEU A 68 -8.45 10.31 0.01
C LEU A 68 -9.89 10.20 0.52
N ASP A 69 -10.86 10.65 -0.27
CA ASP A 69 -12.28 10.58 0.07
C ASP A 69 -12.89 9.33 -0.57
N THR A 70 -12.64 8.18 0.05
CA THR A 70 -13.18 6.90 -0.43
C THR A 70 -13.83 6.16 0.72
N SER A 71 -14.86 5.37 0.42
CA SER A 71 -15.47 4.43 1.37
C SER A 71 -14.52 3.27 1.76
N GLY A 72 -13.35 3.17 1.12
CA GLY A 72 -12.31 2.17 1.38
C GLY A 72 -11.09 2.73 2.11
N THR A 73 -9.96 2.04 1.98
CA THR A 73 -8.66 2.50 2.52
C THR A 73 -8.14 3.67 1.69
N PRO A 74 -7.90 4.86 2.30
CA PRO A 74 -7.29 6.00 1.62
C PRO A 74 -5.94 5.63 1.01
N ARG A 75 -5.65 6.19 -0.17
CA ARG A 75 -4.36 5.96 -0.85
C ARG A 75 -3.95 7.12 -1.76
N LEU A 76 -2.65 7.15 -2.05
CA LEU A 76 -2.09 7.91 -3.16
C LEU A 76 -1.65 6.93 -4.24
N LEU A 77 -1.92 7.28 -5.49
CA LEU A 77 -1.48 6.53 -6.64
C LEU A 77 -0.34 7.29 -7.32
N VAL A 78 0.78 6.60 -7.55
CA VAL A 78 1.82 7.07 -8.46
C VAL A 78 1.61 6.38 -9.80
N ILE A 79 1.41 7.18 -10.84
CA ILE A 79 1.05 6.73 -12.18
C ILE A 79 2.01 7.33 -13.21
N PRO A 80 2.12 6.76 -14.41
CA PRO A 80 2.74 7.43 -15.54
C PRO A 80 2.19 8.85 -15.73
N ARG A 81 3.09 9.82 -15.87
CA ARG A 81 2.74 11.24 -16.02
C ARG A 81 1.86 11.44 -17.25
N GLY A 82 0.81 12.26 -17.10
CA GLY A 82 -0.15 12.55 -18.17
C GLY A 82 -1.12 11.41 -18.48
N LYS A 83 -1.13 10.32 -17.71
CA LYS A 83 -2.01 9.16 -17.93
C LYS A 83 -2.84 8.82 -16.67
N PRO A 84 -3.79 9.69 -16.26
CA PRO A 84 -4.56 9.53 -15.02
C PRO A 84 -5.33 8.22 -14.88
N GLN A 85 -5.69 7.58 -16.00
CA GLN A 85 -6.44 6.31 -16.02
C GLN A 85 -5.54 5.06 -16.16
N SER A 86 -4.22 5.23 -16.14
CA SER A 86 -3.29 4.10 -16.26
C SER A 86 -3.10 3.38 -14.93
N LEU A 87 -2.60 2.14 -15.00
CA LEU A 87 -2.35 1.34 -13.81
C LEU A 87 -1.28 1.99 -12.91
N PRO A 88 -1.52 2.06 -11.59
CA PRO A 88 -0.55 2.57 -10.64
C PRO A 88 0.77 1.79 -10.68
N GLN A 89 1.88 2.52 -10.66
CA GLN A 89 3.24 1.99 -10.52
C GLN A 89 3.67 1.94 -9.06
N LEU A 90 3.07 2.77 -8.20
CA LEU A 90 3.13 2.67 -6.74
C LEU A 90 1.76 3.01 -6.17
N VAL A 91 1.36 2.28 -5.15
CA VAL A 91 0.22 2.62 -4.27
C VAL A 91 0.78 2.88 -2.89
N ILE A 92 0.48 4.05 -2.33
CA ILE A 92 0.80 4.44 -0.96
C ILE A 92 -0.52 4.43 -0.20
N ALA A 93 -0.79 3.38 0.57
CA ALA A 93 -2.00 3.26 1.38
C ALA A 93 -1.69 3.58 2.84
N ALA A 94 -2.67 4.09 3.58
CA ALA A 94 -2.52 4.32 5.01
C ALA A 94 -3.69 3.74 5.81
N MET A 95 -3.36 3.27 7.02
CA MET A 95 -4.31 2.88 8.06
C MET A 95 -3.87 3.55 9.37
N GLY A 96 -4.62 4.54 9.84
CA GLY A 96 -4.14 5.40 10.93
C GLY A 96 -2.81 6.09 10.55
N PRO A 97 -1.77 6.00 11.40
CA PRO A 97 -0.45 6.58 11.10
C PRO A 97 0.44 5.67 10.22
N ASP A 98 0.06 4.40 10.04
CA ASP A 98 0.89 3.41 9.36
C ASP A 98 0.70 3.48 7.85
N VAL A 99 1.80 3.38 7.12
CA VAL A 99 1.83 3.47 5.66
C VAL A 99 2.37 2.18 5.05
N SER A 100 1.68 1.69 4.04
CA SER A 100 2.05 0.52 3.25
C SER A 100 2.30 0.90 1.79
N LEU A 101 3.31 0.28 1.18
CA LEU A 101 3.73 0.52 -0.19
C LEU A 101 3.51 -0.74 -1.03
N TYR A 102 2.92 -0.57 -2.21
CA TYR A 102 2.65 -1.67 -3.15
C TYR A 102 2.95 -1.27 -4.58
N GLY A 103 3.21 -2.25 -5.45
CA GLY A 103 3.31 -2.06 -6.90
C GLY A 103 4.75 -2.03 -7.44
N PRO A 104 4.94 -1.99 -8.76
CA PRO A 104 6.24 -2.18 -9.42
C PRO A 104 7.41 -1.35 -8.87
N LEU A 105 7.15 -0.13 -8.41
CA LEU A 105 8.20 0.74 -7.89
C LEU A 105 8.79 0.24 -6.56
N THR A 106 8.12 -0.65 -5.82
CA THR A 106 8.68 -1.24 -4.58
C THR A 106 9.85 -2.18 -4.84
N ASP A 107 10.00 -2.65 -6.08
CA ASP A 107 11.07 -3.57 -6.50
C ASP A 107 12.05 -2.90 -7.50
N SER A 108 11.89 -1.60 -7.72
CA SER A 108 12.74 -0.81 -8.62
C SER A 108 13.98 -0.24 -7.92
N ALA A 109 14.91 0.31 -8.70
CA ALA A 109 16.05 1.08 -8.18
C ALA A 109 15.63 2.31 -7.34
N LEU A 110 14.41 2.83 -7.51
CA LEU A 110 13.88 3.94 -6.71
C LEU A 110 13.35 3.48 -5.35
N SER A 111 13.17 2.18 -5.12
CA SER A 111 12.54 1.63 -3.92
C SER A 111 13.16 2.13 -2.61
N PRO A 112 14.50 2.15 -2.43
CA PRO A 112 15.10 2.64 -1.18
C PRO A 112 14.76 4.10 -0.90
N ARG A 113 14.80 4.94 -1.94
CA ARG A 113 14.46 6.37 -1.85
C ARG A 113 12.99 6.58 -1.55
N ILE A 114 12.11 5.87 -2.24
CA ILE A 114 10.65 5.90 -2.01
C ILE A 114 10.34 5.55 -0.55
N LYS A 115 10.91 4.45 -0.04
CA LYS A 115 10.71 4.00 1.35
C LYS A 115 11.19 5.05 2.36
N ALA A 116 12.37 5.64 2.14
CA ALA A 116 12.94 6.66 3.01
C ALA A 116 12.10 7.96 3.00
N ASP A 117 11.73 8.44 1.81
CA ASP A 117 10.91 9.64 1.59
C ASP A 117 9.53 9.48 2.25
N VAL A 118 8.79 8.45 1.87
CA VAL A 118 7.44 8.21 2.41
C VAL A 118 7.48 7.98 3.91
N GLY A 119 8.45 7.21 4.41
CA GLY A 119 8.58 6.90 5.83
C GLY A 119 8.90 8.11 6.71
N ARG A 120 9.65 9.10 6.21
CA ARG A 120 9.89 10.35 6.95
C ARG A 120 8.72 11.32 6.81
N TRP A 121 8.12 11.43 5.62
CA TRP A 121 7.04 12.37 5.36
C TRP A 121 5.74 11.98 6.07
N SER A 122 5.44 10.68 6.20
CA SER A 122 4.30 10.19 6.99
C SER A 122 4.38 10.62 8.45
N LYS A 123 5.61 10.69 8.99
CA LYS A 123 5.92 11.16 10.35
C LYS A 123 5.98 12.69 10.48
N GLY A 124 5.78 13.43 9.38
CA GLY A 124 5.73 14.89 9.36
C GLY A 124 7.06 15.58 9.07
N ALA A 125 8.12 14.85 8.70
CA ALA A 125 9.32 15.50 8.16
C ALA A 125 8.96 16.25 6.86
N SER A 126 9.65 17.35 6.61
CA SER A 126 9.50 18.16 5.41
C SER A 126 10.80 18.21 4.61
N GLY A 127 10.69 18.61 3.35
CA GLY A 127 11.84 18.79 2.47
C GLY A 127 12.26 17.55 1.70
N CYS A 128 13.09 17.82 0.71
CA CYS A 128 13.64 16.83 -0.21
C CYS A 128 14.94 16.28 0.35
N ALA A 129 15.21 15.00 0.11
CA ALA A 129 16.48 14.36 0.42
C ALA A 129 17.43 14.48 -0.78
#